data_AF-A0A7V9H8M1-F1
#
_entry.id   AF-A0A7V9H8M1-F1
#
_cell.length_a   1.000
_cell.length_b   1.000
_cell.length_c   1.000
_cell.angle_alpha   90.00
_cell.angle_beta   90.00
_cell.angle_gamma   90.00
#
_symmetry.space_group_name_H-M   'P 1'
#
loop_
_entity.id
_entity.type
_entity.pdbx_description
1 polymer ?
#
loop_
_entity_poly.entity_id
_entity_poly.type
_entity_poly.pdbx_seq_one_letter_code
_entity_poly.pdbx_strand_id
1 'polypeptide(L)'
;MKTLASITQGHSDYDDRLRTLLDGLGIDPHEFIGLDYFGLVPFFVLAGATVRPDAHSHGLDVHVSTVEVELSEELEDAFFATLAELLEDAYSDD
;
A
#
# COMPACT_ATOMS: atom_id res chain seq x y z
N MET A 1 -4.50 12.53 9.93
CA MET A 1 -4.43 11.61 8.77
C MET A 1 -2.97 11.50 8.43
N LYS A 2 -2.46 10.28 8.40
CA LYS A 2 -1.05 9.95 8.17
C LYS A 2 -0.93 9.25 6.82
N THR A 3 0.03 9.67 6.00
CA THR A 3 0.40 8.94 4.78
C THR A 3 1.32 7.79 5.17
N LEU A 4 0.89 6.57 4.89
CA LEU A 4 1.66 5.35 5.11
C LEU A 4 2.47 4.93 3.89
N ALA A 5 2.00 5.29 2.69
CA ALA A 5 2.76 5.06 1.47
C ALA A 5 2.43 6.12 0.40
N SER A 6 3.44 6.44 -0.40
CA SER A 6 3.32 7.21 -1.64
C SER A 6 3.98 6.40 -2.75
N ILE A 7 3.16 5.77 -3.58
CA ILE A 7 3.59 4.84 -4.63
C ILE A 7 3.60 5.57 -5.96
N THR A 8 4.78 5.72 -6.58
CA THR A 8 4.93 6.30 -7.93
C THR A 8 5.75 5.37 -8.82
N GLN A 9 5.66 5.55 -10.14
CA GLN A 9 6.49 4.77 -11.06
C GLN A 9 7.98 5.04 -10.84
N GLY A 10 8.72 4.03 -10.40
CA GLY A 10 10.16 4.06 -10.21
C GLY A 10 10.62 4.54 -8.82
N HIS A 11 9.71 5.05 -7.98
CA HIS A 11 10.01 5.39 -6.60
C HIS A 11 8.75 5.29 -5.72
N SER A 12 8.85 4.52 -4.64
CA SER A 12 7.81 4.47 -3.63
C SER A 12 8.40 4.80 -2.27
N ASP A 13 7.70 5.65 -1.52
CA ASP A 13 8.03 5.97 -0.14
C ASP A 13 7.02 5.29 0.79
N TYR A 14 7.50 4.75 1.91
CA TYR A 14 6.69 4.02 2.88
C TYR A 14 7.06 4.46 4.29
N ASP A 15 6.06 4.55 5.15
CA ASP A 15 6.28 4.61 6.59
C ASP A 15 7.13 3.42 7.06
N ASP A 16 8.10 3.69 7.93
CA ASP A 16 9.09 2.70 8.37
C ASP A 16 8.45 1.43 8.96
N ARG A 17 7.34 1.57 9.68
CA ARG A 17 6.64 0.42 10.30
C ARG A 17 5.94 -0.41 9.24
N LEU A 18 5.33 0.23 8.24
CA LEU A 18 4.75 -0.47 7.09
C LEU A 18 5.84 -1.15 6.26
N ARG A 19 6.94 -0.45 5.97
CA ARG A 19 8.06 -1.01 5.22
C ARG A 19 8.63 -2.25 5.91
N THR A 20 8.87 -2.16 7.22
CA THR A 20 9.39 -3.28 8.02
C THR A 20 8.45 -4.49 8.01
N LEU A 21 7.14 -4.27 8.11
CA LEU A 21 6.15 -5.34 8.02
C LEU A 21 6.22 -6.03 6.65
N LEU A 22 6.21 -5.26 5.56
CA LEU A 22 6.17 -5.78 4.19
C LEU A 22 7.46 -6.53 3.82
N ASP A 23 8.63 -5.97 4.16
CA ASP A 23 9.93 -6.59 3.91
C ASP A 23 10.07 -7.92 4.70
N GLY A 24 9.43 -8.03 5.86
CA GLY A 24 9.45 -9.22 6.71
C GLY A 24 8.67 -10.43 6.17
N LEU A 25 7.78 -10.22 5.21
CA LEU A 25 6.89 -11.26 4.67
C LEU A 25 7.52 -12.05 3.51
N GLY A 26 8.65 -11.60 2.96
CA GLY A 26 9.30 -12.24 1.82
C GLY A 26 8.48 -12.18 0.51
N ILE A 27 7.43 -11.35 0.46
CA ILE A 27 6.63 -11.09 -0.74
C ILE A 27 7.48 -10.31 -1.74
N ASP A 28 7.40 -10.65 -3.03
CA ASP A 28 8.06 -9.89 -4.10
C ASP A 28 7.51 -8.45 -4.15
N PRO A 29 8.31 -7.42 -3.83
CA PRO A 29 7.85 -6.04 -3.90
C PRO A 29 7.53 -5.60 -5.33
N HIS A 30 8.04 -6.25 -6.37
CA HIS A 30 7.99 -5.75 -7.75
C HIS A 30 7.07 -6.56 -8.66
N GLU A 31 5.93 -7.05 -8.14
CA GLU A 31 4.89 -7.70 -8.95
C GLU A 31 4.46 -6.82 -10.15
N PHE A 32 4.40 -5.50 -9.93
CA PHE A 32 4.16 -4.50 -10.96
C PHE A 32 5.43 -3.70 -11.20
N ILE A 33 5.87 -3.62 -12.48
CA ILE A 33 7.11 -2.94 -12.85
C ILE A 33 7.07 -1.48 -12.40
N GLY A 34 7.96 -1.14 -11.47
CA GLY A 34 8.13 0.21 -10.95
C GLY A 34 7.07 0.66 -9.96
N LEU A 35 6.19 -0.22 -9.46
CA LEU A 35 5.18 0.09 -8.46
C LEU A 35 5.33 -0.87 -7.28
N ASP A 36 6.26 -0.55 -6.38
CA ASP A 36 6.57 -1.40 -5.23
C ASP A 36 5.30 -1.72 -4.43
N TYR A 37 5.15 -2.96 -3.98
CA TYR A 37 4.04 -3.50 -3.19
C TYR A 37 2.62 -3.12 -3.67
N PHE A 38 2.45 -2.72 -4.93
CA PHE A 38 1.17 -2.20 -5.42
C PHE A 38 0.07 -3.27 -5.45
N GLY A 39 0.46 -4.55 -5.63
CA GLY A 39 -0.45 -5.69 -5.49
C GLY A 39 -1.10 -5.79 -4.12
N LEU A 40 -0.51 -5.17 -3.08
CA LEU A 40 -1.01 -5.21 -1.71
C LEU A 40 -2.02 -4.10 -1.38
N VAL A 41 -2.28 -3.17 -2.32
CA VAL A 41 -3.26 -2.08 -2.13
C VAL A 41 -4.64 -2.57 -1.65
N PRO A 42 -5.21 -3.67 -2.17
CA PRO A 42 -6.48 -4.20 -1.65
C PRO A 42 -6.42 -4.58 -0.16
N PHE A 43 -5.30 -5.12 0.33
CA PHE A 43 -5.11 -5.46 1.73
C PHE A 43 -5.03 -4.21 2.61
N PHE A 44 -4.38 -3.14 2.14
CA PHE A 44 -4.36 -1.88 2.86
C PHE A 44 -5.78 -1.32 3.04
N VAL A 45 -6.62 -1.39 2.00
CA VAL A 45 -8.02 -0.97 2.08
C VAL A 45 -8.81 -1.83 3.06
N LEU A 46 -8.65 -3.16 3.02
CA LEU A 46 -9.32 -4.07 3.95
C LEU A 46 -8.90 -3.85 5.42
N ALA A 47 -7.65 -3.48 5.65
CA ALA A 47 -7.13 -3.11 6.96
C ALA A 47 -7.57 -1.70 7.44
N GLY A 48 -8.28 -0.94 6.60
CA GLY A 48 -8.88 0.35 6.96
C GLY A 48 -8.16 1.59 6.41
N ALA A 49 -7.18 1.43 5.53
CA ALA A 49 -6.57 2.58 4.84
C ALA A 49 -7.49 3.14 3.75
N THR A 50 -7.34 4.43 3.48
CA THR A 50 -7.89 5.11 2.31
C THR A 50 -6.82 5.17 1.23
N VAL A 51 -7.20 4.81 0.00
CA VAL A 51 -6.30 4.89 -1.17
C VAL A 51 -6.72 6.08 -2.03
N ARG A 52 -5.83 7.05 -2.18
CA ARG A 52 -6.06 8.26 -2.97
C ARG A 52 -5.15 8.29 -4.18
N PRO A 53 -5.68 8.09 -5.40
CA PRO A 53 -4.90 8.35 -6.60
C PRO A 53 -4.79 9.87 -6.84
N ASP A 54 -3.57 10.34 -7.10
CA ASP A 54 -3.35 11.63 -7.75
C ASP A 54 -3.32 11.40 -9.27
N ALA A 55 -4.43 11.77 -9.91
CA ALA A 55 -4.63 11.54 -11.32
C ALA A 55 -5.00 12.83 -12.05
N HIS A 56 -4.45 12.99 -13.24
CA HIS A 56 -4.74 14.10 -14.15
C HIS A 56 -5.30 13.56 -15.45
N SER A 57 -6.32 14.24 -15.99
CA SER A 57 -6.87 13.90 -17.30
C SER A 57 -6.26 14.76 -18.39
N HIS A 58 -5.96 14.13 -19.53
CA HIS A 58 -5.59 14.82 -20.76
C HIS A 58 -6.42 14.26 -21.91
N GLY A 59 -7.46 14.99 -22.34
CA GLY A 59 -8.40 14.51 -23.34
C GLY A 59 -9.24 13.35 -22.80
N LEU A 60 -9.07 12.15 -23.38
CA LEU A 60 -9.74 10.91 -22.96
C LEU A 60 -8.85 10.03 -22.07
N ASP A 61 -7.59 10.42 -21.87
CA ASP A 61 -6.61 9.65 -21.11
C ASP A 61 -6.56 10.11 -19.66
N VAL A 62 -6.36 9.15 -18.75
CA VAL A 62 -6.11 9.39 -17.32
C VAL A 62 -4.67 8.98 -17.01
N HIS A 63 -3.89 9.92 -16.51
CA HIS A 63 -2.54 9.69 -16.02
C HIS A 63 -2.55 9.70 -14.49
N VAL A 64 -2.20 8.57 -13.88
CA VAL A 64 -2.00 8.49 -12.42
C VAL A 64 -0.52 8.78 -12.15
N SER A 65 -0.24 9.84 -11.39
CA SER A 65 1.12 10.25 -11.04
C SER A 65 1.58 9.53 -9.77
N THR A 66 0.69 9.43 -8.78
CA THR A 66 0.96 8.89 -7.46
C THR A 66 -0.27 8.17 -6.93
N VAL A 67 -0.06 7.14 -6.11
CA VAL A 67 -1.11 6.55 -5.27
C VAL A 67 -0.69 6.70 -3.82
N GLU A 68 -1.48 7.44 -3.05
CA GLU A 68 -1.25 7.61 -1.62
C GLU A 68 -2.11 6.62 -0.82
N VAL A 69 -1.49 6.00 0.17
CA VAL A 69 -2.17 5.17 1.17
C VAL A 69 -2.20 5.98 2.46
N GLU A 70 -3.38 6.43 2.85
CA GLU A 70 -3.60 7.29 4.01
C GLU A 70 -4.39 6.55 5.10
N LEU A 71 -4.10 6.84 6.36
CA LEU A 71 -4.78 6.24 7.50
C LEU A 71 -5.14 7.31 8.55
N SER A 72 -6.27 7.12 9.23
CA SER A 72 -6.53 7.87 10.47
C SER A 72 -5.56 7.42 11.55
N GLU A 73 -4.86 8.35 12.21
CA GLU A 73 -3.87 8.04 13.25
C GLU A 73 -4.48 7.23 14.41
N GLU A 74 -5.76 7.42 14.72
CA GLU A 74 -6.49 6.66 15.74
C GLU A 74 -6.64 5.17 15.40
N LEU A 75 -6.48 4.80 14.13
CA LEU A 75 -6.60 3.43 13.63
C LEU A 75 -5.26 2.75 13.43
N GLU A 76 -4.13 3.41 13.71
CA GLU A 76 -2.79 2.92 13.34
C GLU A 76 -2.50 1.52 13.86
N ASP A 77 -2.68 1.27 15.16
CA ASP A 77 -2.39 -0.06 15.72
C ASP A 77 -3.36 -1.14 15.24
N ALA A 78 -4.64 -0.79 15.06
CA ALA A 78 -5.63 -1.72 14.54
C ALA A 78 -5.32 -2.10 13.08
N PHE A 79 -4.95 -1.11 12.26
CA PHE A 79 -4.53 -1.32 10.88
C PHE A 79 -3.36 -2.29 10.79
N PHE A 80 -2.29 -2.08 11.57
CA PHE A 80 -1.12 -2.94 11.51
C PHE A 80 -1.39 -4.36 12.00
N ALA A 81 -2.22 -4.53 13.03
CA ALA A 81 -2.64 -5.85 13.50
C ALA A 81 -3.46 -6.58 12.43
N THR A 82 -4.49 -5.94 11.89
CA THR A 82 -5.35 -6.54 10.86
C THR A 82 -4.61 -6.80 9.55
N LEU A 83 -3.72 -5.90 9.13
CA LEU A 83 -2.93 -6.11 7.91
C LEU A 83 -2.02 -7.33 8.04
N ALA A 84 -1.39 -7.52 9.20
CA ALA A 84 -0.56 -8.69 9.45
C ALA A 84 -1.36 -9.99 9.34
N GLU A 85 -2.54 -10.06 9.99
CA GLU A 85 -3.44 -11.22 9.92
C GLU A 85 -3.88 -11.51 8.47
N LEU A 86 -4.31 -10.48 7.74
CA LEU A 86 -4.77 -10.65 6.36
C LEU A 86 -3.66 -11.13 5.41
N LEU A 87 -2.43 -10.65 5.59
CA LEU A 87 -1.30 -11.04 4.76
C LEU A 87 -0.79 -12.44 5.15
N GLU A 88 -0.80 -12.79 6.43
CA GLU A 88 -0.52 -14.15 6.88
C GLU A 88 -1.51 -15.13 6.23
N ASP A 89 -2.82 -14.90 6.36
CA ASP A 89 -3.86 -15.75 5.77
C ASP A 89 -3.74 -15.90 4.24
N ALA A 90 -3.27 -14.85 3.54
CA ALA A 90 -3.20 -14.85 2.08
C ALA A 90 -1.90 -15.47 1.52
N TYR A 91 -0.81 -15.46 2.28
CA TYR A 91 0.53 -15.84 1.81
C TYR A 91 1.19 -16.96 2.61
N SER A 92 0.60 -17.41 3.71
CA SER A 92 1.02 -18.67 4.34
C SER A 92 0.39 -19.84 3.59
N ASP A 93 1.24 -20.66 2.96
CA ASP A 93 0.86 -21.97 2.44
C ASP A 93 0.44 -22.87 3.62
N ASP A 94 -0.65 -23.64 3.45
CA ASP A 94 -0.98 -24.80 4.32
C ASP A 94 0.21 -25.79 4.43
#